data_AF-A0A7C6M1N4-F1
#
_entry.id   AF-A0A7C6M1N4-F1
#
_cell.length_a   1.000
_cell.length_b   1.000
_cell.length_c   1.000
_cell.angle_alpha   90.00
_cell.angle_beta   90.00
_cell.angle_gamma   90.00
#
_symmetry.space_group_name_H-M   'P 1'
#
loop_
_entity.id
_entity.type
_entity.pdbx_description
1 polymer ?
#
loop_
_entity_poly.entity_id
_entity_poly.type
_entity_poly.pdbx_seq_one_letter_code
_entity_poly.pdbx_strand_id
1 'polypeptide(L)'
;MKSNETINQDLENRLYEIDIKLQENTAKQELYVMGYDYISEEEYFALKEEEKELKEEKKAIKKTIKQARPKKWYEEVSIFAYIYATIQIIVSSRLVMPYLTSALTDTIFSALGDQSQTKFGAFVIILGPLIISVLITLIIFLSMLPFKNKRKAWAIILVLHILSALSSVFVLIKIYNQVI
;
A
#
# COMPACT_ATOMS: atom_id res chain seq x y z
N MET A 1 25.39 20.86 -13.18
CA MET A 1 24.47 20.10 -12.32
C MET A 1 24.91 18.64 -12.35
N LYS A 2 25.27 18.03 -11.21
CA LYS A 2 25.48 16.57 -11.15
C LYS A 2 24.12 15.88 -11.39
N SER A 3 24.10 14.73 -12.08
CA SER A 3 22.85 13.98 -12.27
C SER A 3 22.38 13.40 -10.93
N ASN A 4 21.07 13.20 -10.77
CA ASN A 4 20.49 12.61 -9.55
C ASN A 4 21.06 11.21 -9.23
N GLU A 5 21.50 10.46 -10.24
CA GLU A 5 22.16 9.16 -10.06
C GLU A 5 23.52 9.30 -9.39
N THR A 6 24.34 10.27 -9.82
CA THR A 6 25.65 10.52 -9.21
C THR A 6 25.51 10.98 -7.76
N ILE A 7 24.46 11.74 -7.44
CA ILE A 7 24.17 12.19 -6.06
C ILE A 7 23.76 11.01 -5.16
N ASN A 8 22.92 10.10 -5.66
CA ASN A 8 22.51 8.94 -4.88
C ASN A 8 23.69 7.98 -4.62
N GLN A 9 24.55 7.77 -5.61
CA GLN A 9 25.73 6.90 -5.46
C GLN A 9 26.74 7.46 -4.45
N ASP A 10 26.94 8.79 -4.43
CA ASP A 10 27.78 9.47 -3.44
C ASP A 10 27.21 9.33 -2.02
N LEU A 11 25.89 9.47 -1.86
CA LEU A 11 25.20 9.28 -0.58
C LEU A 11 25.22 7.81 -0.10
N GLU A 12 25.15 6.84 -1.02
CA GLU A 12 25.29 5.41 -0.71
C GLU A 12 26.71 5.07 -0.26
N ASN A 13 27.72 5.60 -0.95
CA ASN A 13 29.12 5.47 -0.53
C ASN A 13 29.33 6.08 0.86
N ARG A 14 28.78 7.27 1.11
CA ARG A 14 28.87 7.92 2.41
C ARG A 14 28.20 7.11 3.53
N LEU A 15 27.07 6.45 3.23
CA LEU A 15 26.44 5.54 4.19
C LEU A 15 27.34 4.36 4.54
N TYR A 16 28.04 3.79 3.55
CA TYR A 16 28.98 2.70 3.77
C TYR A 16 30.17 3.13 4.64
N GLU A 17 30.74 4.31 4.37
CA GLU A 17 31.82 4.88 5.20
C GLU A 17 31.39 5.09 6.65
N ILE A 18 30.18 5.63 6.87
CA ILE A 18 29.63 5.82 8.23
C ILE A 18 29.47 4.47 8.93
N ASP A 19 29.03 3.43 8.21
CA ASP A 19 28.85 2.10 8.79
C ASP A 19 30.18 1.48 9.24
N ILE A 20 31.24 1.64 8.44
CA ILE A 20 32.60 1.22 8.83
C ILE A 20 33.04 1.99 10.08
N LYS A 21 32.95 3.33 10.06
CA LYS A 21 33.37 4.15 11.21
C LYS A 21 32.62 3.81 12.49
N LEU A 22 31.31 3.55 12.41
CA LEU A 22 30.53 3.14 13.58
C LEU A 22 31.01 1.79 14.14
N GLN A 23 31.39 0.84 13.27
CA GLN A 23 31.96 -0.44 13.70
C GLN A 23 33.34 -0.25 14.34
N GLU A 24 34.21 0.56 13.74
CA GLU A 24 35.53 0.90 14.29
C GLU A 24 35.40 1.57 15.66
N ASN A 25 34.52 2.55 15.80
CA ASN A 25 34.28 3.24 17.07
C ASN A 25 33.70 2.28 18.13
N THR A 26 32.81 1.37 17.74
CA THR A 26 32.28 0.34 18.65
C THR A 26 33.40 -0.58 19.15
N ALA A 27 34.24 -1.09 18.24
CA ALA A 27 35.36 -1.96 18.60
C ALA A 27 36.35 -1.26 19.55
N LYS A 28 36.68 0.02 19.28
CA LYS A 28 37.51 0.83 20.18
C LYS A 28 36.86 1.02 21.54
N GLN A 29 35.59 1.40 21.60
CA GLN A 29 34.87 1.54 22.87
C GLN A 29 34.83 0.23 23.67
N GLU A 30 34.67 -0.92 23.02
CA GLU A 30 34.72 -2.24 23.67
C GLU A 30 36.10 -2.54 24.28
N LEU A 31 37.20 -2.18 23.60
CA LEU A 31 38.56 -2.34 24.13
C LEU A 31 38.76 -1.53 25.43
N TYR A 32 38.24 -0.30 25.49
CA TYR A 32 38.25 0.51 26.70
C TYR A 32 37.42 -0.13 27.83
N VAL A 33 36.20 -0.60 27.54
CA VAL A 33 35.32 -1.26 28.53
C VAL A 33 35.93 -2.55 29.07
N MET A 34 36.68 -3.28 28.26
CA MET A 34 37.41 -4.48 28.67
C MET A 34 38.68 -4.19 29.50
N GLY A 35 39.02 -2.91 29.72
CA GLY A 35 40.16 -2.50 30.54
C GLY A 35 41.50 -2.67 29.84
N TYR A 36 41.53 -2.71 28.50
CA TYR A 36 42.78 -2.69 27.76
C TYR A 36 43.30 -1.24 27.66
N ASP A 37 44.53 -1.00 28.12
CA ASP A 37 45.21 0.31 28.28
C ASP A 37 45.49 1.10 26.98
N TYR A 38 44.79 0.83 25.89
CA TYR A 38 45.07 1.43 24.58
C TYR A 38 44.36 2.77 24.33
N ILE A 39 43.42 3.19 25.19
CA ILE A 39 42.52 4.32 24.92
C ILE A 39 42.30 5.11 26.22
N SER A 40 42.45 6.43 26.18
CA SER A 40 42.19 7.29 27.33
C SER A 40 40.68 7.49 27.57
N GLU A 41 40.29 7.90 28.78
CA GLU A 41 38.90 8.26 29.08
C GLU A 41 38.40 9.41 28.20
N GLU A 42 39.26 10.38 27.91
CA GLU A 42 38.98 11.50 27.00
C GLU A 42 38.67 11.01 25.58
N GLU A 43 39.48 10.07 25.07
CA GLU A 43 39.27 9.48 23.74
C GLU A 43 37.99 8.62 23.70
N TYR A 44 37.65 7.93 24.78
CA TYR A 44 36.38 7.19 24.89
C TYR A 44 35.15 8.12 24.81
N PHE A 45 35.17 9.26 25.50
CA PHE A 45 34.07 10.23 25.41
C PHE A 45 33.98 10.87 24.02
N ALA A 46 35.11 11.19 23.40
CA ALA A 46 35.15 11.70 22.02
C ALA A 46 34.56 10.69 21.03
N LEU A 47 34.87 9.40 21.16
CA LEU A 47 34.31 8.33 20.32
C LEU A 47 32.79 8.20 20.47
N LYS A 48 32.25 8.41 21.68
CA LYS A 48 30.79 8.42 21.91
C LYS A 48 30.11 9.63 21.28
N GLU A 49 30.75 10.79 21.33
CA GLU A 49 30.23 11.99 20.69
C GLU A 49 30.22 11.82 19.16
N GLU A 50 31.33 11.35 18.58
CA GLU A 50 31.40 11.03 17.14
C GLU A 50 30.35 9.98 16.74
N GLU A 51 30.14 8.94 17.55
CA GLU A 51 29.11 7.91 17.28
C GLU A 51 27.70 8.53 17.21
N LYS A 52 27.41 9.50 18.08
CA LYS A 52 26.12 10.21 18.08
C LYS A 52 25.97 11.03 16.81
N GLU A 53 26.97 11.81 16.43
CA GLU A 53 26.98 12.61 15.20
C GLU A 53 26.83 11.75 13.95
N LEU A 54 27.59 10.66 13.84
CA LEU A 54 27.53 9.70 12.74
C LEU A 54 26.14 9.04 12.64
N LYS A 55 25.50 8.72 13.76
CA LYS A 55 24.11 8.20 13.78
C LYS A 55 23.10 9.22 13.29
N GLU A 56 23.28 10.50 13.61
CA GLU A 56 22.43 11.59 13.14
C GLU A 56 22.63 11.84 11.64
N GLU A 57 23.87 11.87 11.17
CA GLU A 57 24.23 11.98 9.74
C GLU A 57 23.64 10.82 8.94
N LYS A 58 23.83 9.58 9.40
CA LYS A 58 23.24 8.37 8.79
C LYS A 58 21.72 8.46 8.67
N LYS A 59 21.03 9.00 9.67
CA LYS A 59 19.57 9.21 9.61
C LYS A 59 19.20 10.28 8.57
N ALA A 60 19.95 11.37 8.51
CA ALA A 60 19.73 12.44 7.54
C ALA A 60 19.91 11.94 6.10
N ILE A 61 21.01 11.24 5.81
CA ILE A 61 21.29 10.69 4.47
C ILE A 61 20.20 9.70 4.04
N LYS A 62 19.81 8.76 4.93
CA LYS A 62 18.71 7.82 4.64
C LYS A 62 17.39 8.53 4.32
N LYS A 63 17.11 9.66 4.99
CA LYS A 63 15.92 10.48 4.71
C LYS A 63 16.03 11.14 3.33
N THR A 64 17.19 11.69 2.98
CA THR A 64 17.44 12.32 1.67
C THR A 64 17.29 11.33 0.53
N ILE A 65 17.93 10.16 0.61
CA ILE A 65 17.81 9.08 -0.41
C ILE A 65 16.34 8.67 -0.56
N LYS A 66 15.63 8.51 0.56
CA LYS A 66 14.20 8.15 0.55
C LYS A 66 13.31 9.22 -0.08
N GLN A 67 13.70 10.48 -0.04
CA GLN A 67 12.98 11.59 -0.67
C GLN A 67 13.34 11.74 -2.16
N ALA A 68 14.59 11.46 -2.54
CA ALA A 68 15.08 11.56 -3.91
C ALA A 68 14.65 10.39 -4.80
N ARG A 69 14.32 9.23 -4.23
CA ARG A 69 13.84 8.07 -5.00
C ARG A 69 12.50 8.41 -5.69
N PRO A 70 12.31 8.02 -6.97
CA PRO A 70 11.02 8.17 -7.63
C PRO A 70 9.96 7.41 -6.83
N LYS A 71 8.89 8.11 -6.45
CA LYS A 71 7.77 7.48 -5.76
C LYS A 71 7.09 6.54 -6.73
N LYS A 72 6.89 5.29 -6.32
CA LYS A 72 6.07 4.36 -7.10
C LYS A 72 4.61 4.79 -7.00
N TRP A 73 3.83 4.52 -8.05
CA TRP A 73 2.41 4.89 -8.15
C TRP A 73 1.58 4.52 -6.91
N TYR A 74 1.93 3.42 -6.24
CA TYR A 74 1.25 2.95 -5.03
C TYR A 74 1.65 3.73 -3.75
N GLU A 75 2.80 4.39 -3.71
CA GLU A 75 3.19 5.25 -2.58
C GLU A 75 2.36 6.56 -2.60
N GLU A 76 1.99 6.99 -3.80
CA GLU A 76 1.23 8.20 -4.10
C GLU A 76 -0.28 8.00 -4.08
N VAL A 77 -0.77 6.84 -3.62
CA VAL A 77 -2.20 6.56 -3.67
C VAL A 77 -2.98 7.70 -3.08
N SER A 78 -3.68 8.34 -4.02
CA SER A 78 -4.24 9.66 -3.88
C SER A 78 -5.48 9.60 -3.00
N ILE A 79 -5.88 10.77 -2.50
CA ILE A 79 -7.22 11.01 -1.96
C ILE A 79 -8.30 10.40 -2.88
N PHE A 80 -8.07 10.36 -4.21
CA PHE A 80 -8.97 9.74 -5.18
C PHE A 80 -9.24 8.25 -4.93
N ALA A 81 -8.29 7.48 -4.40
CA ALA A 81 -8.54 6.07 -4.09
C ALA A 81 -9.45 5.90 -2.86
N TYR A 82 -9.33 6.78 -1.86
CA TYR A 82 -10.26 6.81 -0.73
C TYR A 82 -11.65 7.29 -1.16
N ILE A 83 -11.72 8.29 -2.05
CA ILE A 83 -12.96 8.75 -2.67
C ILE A 83 -13.59 7.60 -3.46
N TYR A 84 -12.81 6.90 -4.29
CA TYR A 84 -13.26 5.73 -5.04
C TYR A 84 -13.82 4.64 -4.12
N ALA A 85 -13.10 4.29 -3.05
CA ALA A 85 -13.55 3.29 -2.08
C ALA A 85 -14.86 3.70 -1.39
N THR A 86 -15.01 4.98 -1.04
CA THR A 86 -16.23 5.51 -0.43
C THR A 86 -17.41 5.45 -1.40
N ILE A 87 -17.20 5.89 -2.65
CA ILE A 87 -18.20 5.77 -3.72
C ILE A 87 -18.55 4.30 -3.96
N GLN A 88 -17.57 3.39 -3.97
CA GLN A 88 -17.79 1.96 -4.13
C GLN A 88 -18.63 1.36 -3.01
N ILE A 89 -18.40 1.76 -1.75
CA ILE A 89 -19.23 1.33 -0.62
C ILE A 89 -20.66 1.84 -0.77
N ILE A 90 -20.85 3.09 -1.20
CA ILE A 90 -22.18 3.68 -1.43
C ILE A 90 -22.90 3.01 -2.61
N VAL A 91 -22.22 2.83 -3.75
CA VAL A 91 -22.78 2.21 -4.96
C VAL A 91 -23.05 0.72 -4.75
N SER A 92 -22.17 0.02 -4.03
CA SER A 92 -22.38 -1.39 -3.66
C SER A 92 -23.41 -1.55 -2.53
N SER A 93 -23.79 -0.47 -1.83
CA SER A 93 -24.82 -0.53 -0.81
C SER A 93 -26.19 -0.84 -1.42
N ARG A 94 -27.04 -1.43 -0.58
CA ARG A 94 -28.31 -2.16 -0.80
C ARG A 94 -29.31 -1.65 -1.87
N LEU A 95 -29.10 -0.48 -2.47
CA LEU A 95 -30.02 0.14 -3.42
C LEU A 95 -29.40 0.33 -4.82
N VAL A 96 -28.18 0.84 -4.96
CA VAL A 96 -27.72 1.31 -6.29
C VAL A 96 -27.34 0.17 -7.22
N MET A 97 -26.52 -0.79 -6.78
CA MET A 97 -26.07 -1.88 -7.65
C MET A 97 -27.21 -2.73 -8.22
N PRO A 98 -28.19 -3.22 -7.44
CA PRO A 98 -29.29 -4.01 -8.01
C PRO A 98 -30.13 -3.24 -9.05
N TYR A 99 -30.42 -1.95 -8.82
CA TYR A 99 -31.15 -1.13 -9.79
C TYR A 99 -30.31 -0.76 -11.02
N LEU A 100 -29.02 -0.44 -10.83
CA LEU A 100 -28.09 -0.15 -11.92
C LEU A 100 -27.87 -1.39 -12.79
N THR A 101 -27.72 -2.55 -12.15
CA THR A 101 -27.65 -3.84 -12.80
C THR A 101 -28.95 -4.15 -13.53
N SER A 102 -30.13 -3.91 -12.94
CA SER A 102 -31.41 -4.08 -13.65
C SER A 102 -31.50 -3.19 -14.88
N ALA A 103 -31.18 -1.91 -14.78
CA ALA A 103 -31.21 -0.97 -15.90
C ALA A 103 -30.18 -1.31 -16.99
N LEU A 104 -28.98 -1.74 -16.60
CA LEU A 104 -27.95 -2.26 -17.52
C LEU A 104 -28.41 -3.56 -18.18
N THR A 105 -29.08 -4.44 -17.41
CA THR A 105 -29.67 -5.68 -17.92
C THR A 105 -30.70 -5.35 -18.98
N ASP A 106 -31.65 -4.45 -18.73
CA ASP A 106 -32.68 -4.06 -19.71
C ASP A 106 -32.08 -3.45 -20.99
N THR A 107 -31.03 -2.64 -20.85
CA THR A 107 -30.37 -1.97 -21.99
C THR A 107 -29.50 -2.94 -22.80
N ILE A 108 -28.74 -3.81 -22.12
CA ILE A 108 -27.78 -4.73 -22.74
C ILE A 108 -28.47 -6.00 -23.25
N PHE A 109 -29.48 -6.53 -22.56
CA PHE A 109 -30.26 -7.68 -23.03
C PHE A 109 -31.01 -7.36 -24.32
N SER A 110 -31.53 -6.13 -24.45
CA SER A 110 -32.16 -5.65 -25.68
C SER A 110 -31.17 -5.61 -26.86
N ALA A 111 -29.87 -5.48 -26.60
CA ALA A 111 -28.83 -5.39 -27.61
C ALA A 111 -28.10 -6.72 -27.92
N LEU A 112 -28.08 -7.67 -26.98
CA LEU A 112 -27.33 -8.94 -27.10
C LEU A 112 -28.16 -10.11 -27.68
N GLY A 113 -29.46 -9.93 -27.91
CA GLY A 113 -30.33 -10.98 -28.45
C GLY A 113 -30.39 -12.24 -27.56
N ASP A 114 -30.75 -13.38 -28.14
CA ASP A 114 -31.08 -14.64 -27.43
C ASP A 114 -29.94 -15.22 -26.57
N GLN A 115 -28.67 -14.83 -26.78
CA GLN A 115 -27.55 -15.32 -25.97
C GLN A 115 -27.56 -14.79 -24.53
N SER A 116 -28.14 -13.60 -24.32
CA SER A 116 -28.34 -13.02 -22.99
C SER A 116 -29.40 -13.76 -22.16
N GLN A 117 -30.36 -14.43 -22.81
CA GLN A 117 -31.44 -15.17 -22.15
C GLN A 117 -30.99 -16.50 -21.51
N THR A 118 -29.74 -16.89 -21.68
CA THR A 118 -29.18 -18.02 -20.94
C THR A 118 -28.99 -17.64 -19.47
N LYS A 119 -29.29 -18.56 -18.54
CA LYS A 119 -29.08 -18.36 -17.09
C LYS A 119 -27.64 -17.93 -16.75
N PHE A 120 -26.68 -18.30 -17.58
CA PHE A 120 -25.27 -17.93 -17.46
C PHE A 120 -24.99 -16.48 -17.91
N GLY A 121 -25.57 -16.01 -19.02
CA GLY A 121 -25.43 -14.63 -19.49
C GLY A 121 -25.97 -13.61 -18.49
N ALA A 122 -27.15 -13.90 -17.91
CA ALA A 122 -27.72 -13.12 -16.81
C ALA A 122 -26.78 -13.08 -15.60
N PHE A 123 -26.22 -14.22 -15.19
CA PHE A 123 -25.29 -14.31 -14.07
C PHE A 123 -24.04 -13.44 -14.27
N VAL A 124 -23.43 -13.46 -15.47
CA VAL A 124 -22.21 -12.69 -15.78
C VAL A 124 -22.47 -11.18 -15.81
N ILE A 125 -23.58 -10.74 -16.41
CA ILE A 125 -23.93 -9.31 -16.47
C ILE A 125 -24.25 -8.76 -15.08
N ILE A 126 -24.88 -9.60 -14.24
CA ILE A 126 -25.32 -9.19 -12.91
C ILE A 126 -24.17 -9.20 -11.90
N LEU A 127 -23.37 -10.26 -11.85
CA LEU A 127 -22.31 -10.43 -10.86
C LEU A 127 -20.94 -9.96 -11.34
N GLY A 128 -20.72 -9.87 -12.65
CA GLY A 128 -19.45 -9.44 -13.24
C GLY A 128 -18.96 -8.09 -12.71
N PRO A 129 -19.78 -7.02 -12.74
CA PRO A 129 -19.39 -5.72 -12.19
C PRO A 129 -19.05 -5.77 -10.70
N LEU A 130 -19.78 -6.59 -9.93
CA LEU A 130 -19.55 -6.78 -8.51
C LEU A 130 -18.18 -7.43 -8.26
N ILE A 131 -17.88 -8.52 -8.98
CA ILE A 131 -16.61 -9.26 -8.88
C ILE A 131 -15.44 -8.36 -9.29
N ILE A 132 -15.56 -7.64 -10.41
CA ILE A 132 -14.52 -6.71 -10.88
C ILE A 132 -14.23 -5.64 -9.83
N SER A 133 -15.27 -5.08 -9.19
CA SER A 133 -15.08 -4.05 -8.16
C SER A 133 -14.34 -4.57 -6.92
N VAL A 134 -14.66 -5.78 -6.46
CA VAL A 134 -13.96 -6.44 -5.34
C VAL A 134 -12.50 -6.72 -5.70
N LEU A 135 -12.23 -7.16 -6.93
CA LEU A 135 -10.87 -7.40 -7.44
C LEU A 135 -10.05 -6.11 -7.46
N ILE A 136 -10.62 -4.99 -7.90
CA ILE A 136 -9.93 -3.69 -7.89
C ILE A 136 -9.58 -3.29 -6.45
N THR A 137 -10.51 -3.40 -5.52
CA THR A 137 -10.26 -3.10 -4.10
C THR A 137 -9.20 -4.02 -3.49
N LEU A 138 -9.17 -5.30 -3.88
CA LEU A 138 -8.13 -6.24 -3.47
C LEU A 138 -6.75 -5.86 -4.02
N ILE A 139 -6.64 -5.49 -5.30
CA ILE A 139 -5.39 -5.01 -5.91
C ILE A 139 -4.87 -3.78 -5.18
N ILE A 140 -5.76 -2.82 -4.88
CA ILE A 140 -5.39 -1.62 -4.11
C ILE A 140 -4.91 -2.03 -2.71
N PHE A 141 -5.62 -2.91 -2.01
CA PHE A 141 -5.18 -3.39 -0.70
C PHE A 141 -3.80 -4.07 -0.72
N LEU A 142 -3.53 -4.94 -1.69
CA LEU A 142 -2.23 -5.61 -1.85
C LEU A 142 -1.11 -4.60 -2.09
N SER A 143 -1.37 -3.55 -2.87
CA SER A 143 -0.41 -2.46 -3.09
C SER A 143 -0.09 -1.66 -1.80
N MET A 144 -0.93 -1.75 -0.77
CA MET A 144 -0.77 -1.05 0.52
C MET A 144 -0.02 -1.84 1.58
N LEU A 145 0.26 -3.13 1.36
CA LEU A 145 0.91 -3.99 2.34
C LEU A 145 2.20 -3.39 2.95
N PRO A 146 3.06 -2.67 2.19
CA PRO A 146 4.27 -2.05 2.75
C PRO A 146 4.00 -0.88 3.72
N PHE A 147 2.82 -0.26 3.70
CA PHE A 147 2.51 0.95 4.48
C PHE A 147 1.63 0.63 5.68
N LYS A 148 2.24 0.43 6.86
CA LYS A 148 1.53 0.04 8.10
C LYS A 148 0.27 0.87 8.40
N ASN A 149 0.33 2.20 8.18
CA ASN A 149 -0.79 3.11 8.45
C ASN A 149 -1.92 2.98 7.41
N LYS A 150 -1.58 2.85 6.11
CA LYS A 150 -2.57 2.72 5.03
C LYS A 150 -3.18 1.31 4.99
N ARG A 151 -2.40 0.28 5.28
CA ARG A 151 -2.83 -1.13 5.29
C ARG A 151 -4.03 -1.38 6.20
N LYS A 152 -4.05 -0.79 7.40
CA LYS A 152 -5.18 -0.96 8.34
C LYS A 152 -6.47 -0.37 7.79
N ALA A 153 -6.41 0.86 7.24
CA ALA A 153 -7.57 1.51 6.65
C ALA A 153 -8.10 0.73 5.44
N TRP A 154 -7.22 0.30 4.55
CA TRP A 154 -7.60 -0.47 3.37
C TRP A 154 -8.08 -1.89 3.69
N ALA A 155 -7.61 -2.51 4.77
CA ALA A 155 -8.16 -3.78 5.27
C ALA A 155 -9.63 -3.62 5.69
N ILE A 156 -9.95 -2.55 6.42
CA ILE A 156 -11.33 -2.25 6.83
C ILE A 156 -12.22 -2.00 5.61
N ILE A 157 -11.73 -1.20 4.65
CA ILE A 157 -12.45 -0.95 3.39
C ILE A 157 -12.72 -2.25 2.64
N LEU A 158 -11.72 -3.13 2.51
CA LEU A 158 -11.86 -4.41 1.84
C LEU A 158 -12.92 -5.29 2.52
N VAL A 159 -12.91 -5.38 3.85
CA VAL A 159 -13.91 -6.14 4.62
C VAL A 159 -15.32 -5.57 4.40
N LEU A 160 -15.47 -4.24 4.50
CA LEU A 160 -16.76 -3.58 4.27
C LEU A 160 -17.26 -3.80 2.83
N HIS A 161 -16.37 -3.75 1.84
CA HIS A 161 -16.72 -4.00 0.44
C HIS A 161 -17.14 -5.45 0.22
N ILE A 162 -16.41 -6.42 0.78
CA ILE A 162 -16.79 -7.85 0.70
C ILE A 162 -18.16 -8.09 1.35
N LEU A 163 -18.41 -7.53 2.54
CA LEU A 163 -19.72 -7.66 3.20
C LEU A 163 -20.85 -7.03 2.37
N SER A 164 -20.59 -5.85 1.80
CA SER A 164 -21.53 -5.17 0.91
C SER A 164 -21.83 -5.99 -0.35
N ALA A 165 -20.78 -6.55 -0.97
CA ALA A 165 -20.90 -7.43 -2.12
C ALA A 165 -21.70 -8.70 -1.80
N LEU A 166 -21.39 -9.40 -0.70
CA LEU A 166 -22.14 -10.57 -0.24
C LEU A 166 -23.62 -10.25 0.02
N SER A 167 -23.90 -9.09 0.63
CA SER A 167 -25.28 -8.65 0.85
C SER A 167 -26.03 -8.40 -0.45
N SER A 168 -25.35 -7.85 -1.46
CA SER A 168 -25.90 -7.63 -2.80
C SER A 168 -26.20 -8.95 -3.50
N VAL A 169 -25.28 -9.93 -3.45
CA VAL A 169 -25.51 -11.29 -3.98
C VAL A 169 -26.73 -11.94 -3.32
N PHE A 170 -26.83 -11.86 -2.00
CA PHE A 170 -27.95 -12.46 -1.25
C PHE A 170 -29.31 -11.85 -1.64
N VAL A 171 -29.39 -10.51 -1.74
CA VAL A 171 -30.61 -9.83 -2.19
C VAL A 171 -30.98 -10.26 -3.60
N LEU A 172 -29.99 -10.39 -4.48
CA LEU A 172 -30.20 -10.74 -5.87
C LEU A 172 -30.71 -12.18 -6.03
N ILE A 173 -30.18 -13.14 -5.26
CA ILE A 173 -30.70 -14.50 -5.16
C ILE A 173 -32.16 -14.48 -4.68
N LYS A 174 -32.47 -13.65 -3.67
CA LYS A 174 -33.83 -13.54 -3.14
C LYS A 174 -34.82 -13.00 -4.18
N ILE A 175 -34.43 -11.96 -4.94
CA ILE A 175 -35.24 -11.40 -6.02
C ILE A 175 -35.44 -12.45 -7.13
N TYR A 176 -34.38 -13.13 -7.56
CA TYR A 176 -34.48 -14.18 -8.58
C TYR A 176 -35.46 -15.30 -8.17
N ASN A 177 -35.41 -15.73 -6.92
CA ASN A 177 -36.31 -16.75 -6.38
C ASN A 177 -37.76 -16.26 -6.12
N GLN A 178 -38.03 -14.96 -6.22
CA GLN A 178 -39.39 -14.39 -6.08
C GLN A 178 -40.05 -14.08 -7.43
N VAL A 179 -39.26 -13.98 -8.50
CA VAL A 179 -39.72 -13.61 -9.86
C VAL A 179 -39.96 -14.83 -10.75
N ILE A 180 -39.42 -16.00 -10.40
CA ILE A 180 -39.67 -17.32 -11.02
C ILE A 180 -40.53 -18.15 -10.08
#